data_AF-A0A8S0USA7-F1
#
_entry.id   AF-A0A8S0USA7-F1
#
_cell.length_a   1.000
_cell.length_b   1.000
_cell.length_c   1.000
_cell.angle_alpha   90.00
_cell.angle_beta   90.00
_cell.angle_gamma   90.00
#
_symmetry.space_group_name_H-M   'P 1'
#
loop_
_entity.id
_entity.type
_entity.pdbx_description
1 polymer ?
#
loop_
_entity_poly.entity_id
_entity_poly.type
_entity_poly.pdbx_seq_one_letter_code
_entity_poly.pdbx_strand_id
1 'polypeptide(L)'
;MISVNDDEDLHFRKAEFDPNDCPLDCSRPCENICPAHAILNLGAASGDKGGVVAERCYGCGRCLPVCPYDKIKAITYIRDITATAKLLERDDVDAIEIHTSGRQDASFRDLWNGLGDSIDNVRLVAVSFPDLRDSTISAMNAMYSAMKANLRCFNLWQLDGRPMSGDIGRGATREAISFASYLATARDRPKGFLQLAGGTNAHTVEGLKKRRLFQTKTMFDESYDGSEHLHSVSSSHALISGVAFGGYARKVVGRVLSSLRPEDGRAAIENYPDHLVEALTESLALVGSVKCYGK
;
A
#
# COMPACT_ATOMS: atom_id res chain seq x y z
N MET A 1 3.95 -5.67 -8.15
CA MET A 1 4.50 -4.62 -7.27
C MET A 1 4.95 -5.25 -5.98
N ILE A 2 6.17 -4.96 -5.51
CA ILE A 2 6.64 -5.32 -4.17
C ILE A 2 6.72 -4.07 -3.30
N SER A 3 6.60 -4.23 -1.98
CA SER A 3 6.63 -3.12 -1.02
C SER A 3 7.77 -3.32 -0.02
N VAL A 4 8.53 -2.26 0.23
CA VAL A 4 9.69 -2.21 1.14
C VAL A 4 9.64 -0.96 2.02
N ASN A 5 10.47 -0.93 3.06
CA ASN A 5 10.62 0.19 3.99
C ASN A 5 12.09 0.58 4.12
N ASP A 6 12.35 1.88 4.22
CA ASP A 6 13.70 2.42 4.45
C ASP A 6 14.11 2.38 5.93
N ASP A 7 13.14 2.31 6.84
CA ASP A 7 13.31 2.34 8.30
C ASP A 7 12.16 1.58 8.99
N GLU A 8 12.12 1.56 10.32
CA GLU A 8 10.98 1.01 11.07
C GLU A 8 9.65 1.62 10.63
N ASP A 9 8.73 0.76 10.18
CA ASP A 9 7.43 1.16 9.67
C ASP A 9 6.33 0.20 10.17
N LEU A 10 5.19 0.76 10.60
CA LEU A 10 4.06 0.01 11.17
C LEU A 10 3.31 -0.87 10.16
N HIS A 11 3.47 -0.63 8.87
CA HIS A 11 2.99 -1.49 7.79
C HIS A 11 3.87 -2.74 7.64
N PHE A 12 5.13 -2.67 8.08
CA PHE A 12 6.12 -3.76 8.05
C PHE A 12 6.24 -4.42 9.42
N ARG A 13 5.15 -5.03 9.86
CA ARG A 13 5.10 -5.77 11.12
C ARG A 13 4.49 -7.15 10.95
N LYS A 14 4.81 -8.07 11.86
CA LYS A 14 4.17 -9.38 11.97
C LYS A 14 3.74 -9.62 13.41
N ALA A 15 2.72 -10.46 13.56
CA ALA A 15 2.37 -10.98 14.88
C ALA A 15 3.42 -12.02 15.30
N GLU A 16 3.76 -12.04 16.58
CA GLU A 16 4.68 -13.00 17.17
C GLU A 16 4.20 -13.39 18.57
N PHE A 17 4.31 -14.68 18.89
CA PHE A 17 4.13 -15.22 20.24
C PHE A 17 4.79 -16.59 20.33
N ASP A 18 5.18 -17.00 21.54
CA ASP A 18 5.59 -18.39 21.80
C ASP A 18 4.32 -19.25 21.93
N PRO A 19 4.09 -20.25 21.06
CA PRO A 19 2.95 -21.15 21.19
C PRO A 19 2.94 -21.94 22.51
N ASN A 20 4.10 -22.16 23.14
CA ASN A 20 4.21 -22.85 24.42
C ASN A 20 3.72 -21.99 25.60
N ASP A 21 3.71 -20.67 25.44
CA ASP A 21 3.18 -19.72 26.44
C ASP A 21 1.65 -19.56 26.35
N CYS A 22 1.01 -20.20 25.36
CA CYS A 22 -0.43 -20.14 25.18
C CYS A 22 -1.13 -21.14 26.11
N PRO A 23 -2.04 -20.70 27.00
CA PRO A 23 -2.77 -21.60 27.88
C PRO A 23 -3.57 -22.65 27.10
N LEU A 24 -3.56 -23.90 27.58
CA LEU A 24 -4.24 -25.03 26.93
C LEU A 24 -5.76 -24.83 26.86
N ASP A 25 -6.33 -24.07 27.81
CA ASP A 25 -7.75 -23.72 27.92
C ASP A 25 -8.12 -22.43 27.17
N CYS A 26 -7.17 -21.79 26.48
CA CYS A 26 -7.45 -20.61 25.67
C CYS A 26 -8.44 -20.96 24.54
N SER A 27 -9.49 -20.14 24.37
CA SER A 27 -10.45 -20.27 23.27
C SER A 27 -9.92 -19.82 21.91
N ARG A 28 -8.71 -19.24 21.90
CA ARG A 28 -7.94 -18.81 20.71
C ARG A 28 -8.71 -17.94 19.71
N PRO A 29 -9.34 -16.84 20.16
CA PRO A 29 -10.03 -15.91 19.25
C PRO A 29 -9.09 -15.30 18.19
N CYS A 30 -7.79 -15.26 18.45
CA CYS A 30 -6.77 -14.81 17.51
C CYS A 30 -6.69 -15.65 16.23
N GLU A 31 -6.95 -16.96 16.29
CA GLU A 31 -6.97 -17.85 15.13
C GLU A 31 -8.14 -17.48 14.20
N ASN A 32 -9.34 -17.34 14.79
CA ASN A 32 -10.58 -17.05 14.07
C ASN A 32 -10.59 -15.66 13.42
N ILE A 33 -10.01 -14.66 14.08
CA ILE A 33 -9.97 -13.30 13.55
C ILE A 33 -8.89 -13.11 12.46
N CYS A 34 -7.94 -14.06 12.33
CA CYS A 34 -6.82 -13.96 11.40
C CYS A 34 -7.28 -14.25 9.96
N PRO A 35 -7.40 -13.23 9.10
CA PRO A 35 -7.98 -13.42 7.77
C PRO A 35 -7.07 -14.18 6.79
N ALA A 36 -5.78 -14.32 7.12
CA ALA A 36 -4.82 -15.09 6.33
C ALA A 36 -4.58 -16.51 6.89
N HIS A 37 -5.30 -16.90 7.94
CA HIS A 37 -5.09 -18.18 8.65
C HIS A 37 -3.59 -18.42 8.95
N ALA A 38 -2.93 -17.37 9.42
CA ALA A 38 -1.50 -17.35 9.68
C ALA A 38 -1.15 -17.86 11.08
N ILE A 39 -2.14 -18.07 11.95
CA ILE A 39 -1.93 -18.60 13.29
C ILE A 39 -2.34 -20.07 13.27
N LEU A 40 -1.39 -20.98 13.49
CA LEU A 40 -1.60 -22.42 13.44
C LEU A 40 -1.61 -23.04 14.83
N ASN A 41 -2.58 -23.93 15.03
CA ASN A 41 -2.60 -24.88 16.12
C ASN A 41 -1.81 -26.13 15.74
N LEU A 42 -0.50 -26.13 16.00
CA LEU A 42 0.27 -27.37 16.06
C LEU A 42 0.62 -27.59 17.52
N GLY A 43 -0.18 -28.41 18.19
CA GLY A 43 0.17 -28.95 19.50
C GLY A 43 1.34 -29.91 19.36
N ALA A 44 2.03 -30.16 20.48
CA ALA A 44 3.23 -30.99 20.60
C ALA A 44 3.15 -32.43 20.02
N ALA A 45 2.01 -32.88 19.50
CA ALA A 45 1.80 -34.21 18.93
C ALA A 45 2.39 -34.40 17.52
N SER A 46 2.65 -33.33 16.76
CA SER A 46 3.16 -33.42 15.37
C SER A 46 4.64 -33.04 15.22
N GLY A 47 5.35 -32.67 16.29
CA GLY A 47 6.76 -32.25 16.22
C GLY A 47 7.01 -30.88 15.56
N ASP A 48 6.03 -30.33 14.84
CA ASP A 48 6.09 -28.98 14.27
C ASP A 48 5.75 -27.91 15.31
N LYS A 49 6.54 -26.83 15.32
CA LYS A 49 6.30 -25.65 16.16
C LYS A 49 5.06 -24.92 15.62
N GLY A 50 3.99 -24.86 16.43
CA GLY A 50 2.83 -23.99 16.17
C GLY A 50 3.20 -22.50 16.20
N GLY A 51 2.20 -21.63 16.12
CA GLY A 51 2.40 -20.17 16.20
C GLY A 51 2.09 -19.45 14.89
N VAL A 52 2.82 -18.37 14.62
CA VAL A 52 2.58 -17.51 13.44
C VAL A 52 3.42 -17.96 12.25
N VAL A 53 2.75 -18.34 11.17
CA VAL A 53 3.35 -18.55 9.84
C VAL A 53 3.67 -17.20 9.22
N ALA A 54 4.94 -16.83 9.23
CA ALA A 54 5.41 -15.52 8.82
C ALA A 54 5.00 -15.18 7.38
N GLU A 55 5.01 -16.15 6.47
CA GLU A 55 4.69 -15.98 5.05
C GLU A 55 3.22 -15.61 4.82
N ARG A 56 2.32 -16.05 5.72
CA ARG A 56 0.89 -15.74 5.68
C ARG A 56 0.54 -14.48 6.48
N CYS A 57 1.30 -14.19 7.53
CA CYS A 57 1.03 -13.04 8.39
C CYS A 57 1.42 -11.74 7.70
N TYR A 58 0.43 -10.99 7.22
CA TYR A 58 0.62 -9.68 6.59
C TYR A 58 0.52 -8.50 7.57
N GLY A 59 0.56 -8.75 8.89
CA GLY A 59 0.70 -7.66 9.87
C GLY A 59 -0.55 -6.84 10.20
N CYS A 60 -1.76 -7.34 9.89
CA CYS A 60 -3.01 -6.59 10.08
C CYS A 60 -3.31 -6.17 11.53
N GLY A 61 -2.69 -6.83 12.51
CA GLY A 61 -2.85 -6.51 13.92
C GLY A 61 -4.16 -6.97 14.57
N ARG A 62 -5.07 -7.64 13.83
CA ARG A 62 -6.40 -8.04 14.36
C ARG A 62 -6.33 -9.03 15.53
N CYS A 63 -5.28 -9.84 15.58
CA CYS A 63 -5.06 -10.83 16.64
C CYS A 63 -4.60 -10.21 17.97
N LEU A 64 -3.97 -9.03 17.95
CA LEU A 64 -3.43 -8.39 19.15
C LEU A 64 -4.52 -8.07 20.18
N PRO A 65 -5.56 -7.27 19.86
CA PRO A 65 -6.53 -6.84 20.88
C PRO A 65 -7.49 -7.94 21.33
N VAL A 66 -7.55 -9.08 20.62
CA VAL A 66 -8.45 -10.19 20.96
C VAL A 66 -7.77 -11.26 21.82
N CYS A 67 -6.45 -11.21 21.99
CA CYS A 67 -5.75 -12.20 22.81
C CYS A 67 -6.12 -12.00 24.29
N PRO A 68 -6.81 -12.95 24.95
CA PRO A 68 -7.27 -12.74 26.33
C PRO A 68 -6.14 -12.72 27.37
N TYR A 69 -4.94 -13.19 26.98
CA TYR A 69 -3.75 -13.25 27.85
C TYR A 69 -2.65 -12.28 27.43
N ASP A 70 -2.91 -11.42 26.45
CA ASP A 70 -1.96 -10.40 25.94
C ASP A 70 -0.58 -10.98 25.56
N LYS A 71 -0.57 -12.16 24.93
CA LYS A 71 0.67 -12.88 24.55
C LYS A 71 1.19 -12.53 23.16
N ILE A 72 0.36 -11.90 22.32
CA ILE A 72 0.70 -11.62 20.92
C ILE A 72 1.28 -10.22 20.81
N LYS A 73 2.52 -10.15 20.33
CA LYS A 73 3.22 -8.88 20.06
C LYS A 73 3.23 -8.58 18.57
N ALA A 74 3.33 -7.30 18.23
CA ALA A 74 3.70 -6.88 16.88
C ALA A 74 5.20 -6.61 16.84
N ILE A 75 5.90 -7.29 15.95
CA ILE A 75 7.33 -7.11 15.71
C ILE A 75 7.50 -6.48 14.33
N THR A 76 8.14 -5.32 14.29
CA THR A 76 8.52 -4.62 13.06
C THR A 76 9.73 -5.29 12.43
N TYR A 77 9.85 -5.18 11.11
CA TYR A 77 11.01 -5.67 10.38
C TYR A 77 11.35 -4.73 9.23
N ILE A 78 12.61 -4.71 8.84
CA ILE A 78 13.09 -4.01 7.65
C ILE A 78 13.33 -5.05 6.56
N ARG A 79 12.90 -4.76 5.34
CA ARG A 79 13.15 -5.64 4.20
C ARG A 79 14.64 -5.65 3.88
N ASP A 80 15.19 -6.85 3.72
CA ASP A 80 16.59 -7.00 3.31
C ASP A 80 16.79 -6.42 1.90
N ILE A 81 17.75 -5.51 1.78
CA ILE A 81 17.99 -4.75 0.56
C ILE A 81 18.53 -5.68 -0.55
N THR A 82 19.41 -6.62 -0.19
CA THR A 82 20.01 -7.55 -1.16
C THR A 82 18.97 -8.53 -1.72
N ALA A 83 18.11 -9.06 -0.85
CA ALA A 83 17.00 -9.91 -1.27
C ALA A 83 15.99 -9.13 -2.12
N THR A 84 15.74 -7.86 -1.79
CA THR A 84 14.87 -6.99 -2.59
C THR A 84 15.45 -6.74 -3.98
N ALA A 85 16.73 -6.38 -4.10
CA ALA A 85 17.39 -6.16 -5.39
C ALA A 85 17.29 -7.41 -6.28
N LYS A 86 17.55 -8.60 -5.73
CA LYS A 86 17.38 -9.88 -6.45
C LYS A 86 15.94 -10.15 -6.87
N LEU A 87 14.95 -9.69 -6.11
CA LEU A 87 13.54 -9.80 -6.51
C LEU A 87 13.20 -8.87 -7.67
N LEU A 88 13.80 -7.67 -7.71
CA LEU A 88 13.59 -6.72 -8.81
C LEU A 88 14.23 -7.17 -10.13
N GLU A 89 15.26 -8.01 -10.07
CA GLU A 89 15.88 -8.61 -11.27
C GLU A 89 14.99 -9.67 -11.95
N ARG A 90 13.88 -10.08 -11.32
CA ARG A 90 12.92 -11.01 -11.92
C ARG A 90 11.98 -10.29 -12.88
N ASP A 91 11.46 -11.03 -13.85
CA ASP A 91 10.53 -10.54 -14.87
C ASP A 91 9.06 -10.45 -14.40
N ASP A 92 8.75 -10.87 -13.17
CA ASP A 92 7.40 -10.84 -12.59
C ASP A 92 7.14 -9.65 -11.64
N VAL A 93 8.09 -8.71 -11.53
CA VAL A 93 7.99 -7.51 -10.69
C VAL A 93 8.11 -6.23 -11.53
N ASP A 94 6.96 -5.66 -11.90
CA ASP A 94 6.94 -4.40 -12.67
C ASP A 94 7.09 -3.12 -11.83
N ALA A 95 7.04 -3.20 -10.50
CA ALA A 95 6.97 -2.01 -9.65
C ALA A 95 7.46 -2.25 -8.23
N ILE A 96 8.00 -1.19 -7.62
CA ILE A 96 8.38 -1.15 -6.20
C ILE A 96 7.67 0.01 -5.50
N GLU A 97 7.22 -0.23 -4.28
CA GLU A 97 6.72 0.76 -3.33
C GLU A 97 7.72 0.86 -2.17
N ILE A 98 8.18 2.07 -1.88
CA ILE A 98 9.08 2.40 -0.77
C ILE A 98 8.30 3.19 0.27
N HIS A 99 8.05 2.59 1.42
CA HIS A 99 7.55 3.29 2.59
C HIS A 99 8.67 4.02 3.29
N THR A 100 8.38 5.25 3.68
CA THR A 100 9.32 6.10 4.40
C THR A 100 8.62 6.98 5.42
N SER A 101 9.27 7.18 6.57
CA SER A 101 8.85 8.19 7.54
C SER A 101 9.08 9.62 7.04
N GLY A 102 9.91 9.79 6.00
CA GLY A 102 10.36 11.08 5.46
C GLY A 102 11.19 11.93 6.43
N ARG A 103 11.56 11.37 7.60
CA ARG A 103 12.37 12.05 8.62
C ARG A 103 13.86 11.70 8.53
N GLN A 104 14.18 10.53 7.99
CA GLN A 104 15.55 10.00 7.91
C GLN A 104 16.02 9.92 6.45
N ASP A 105 16.65 10.98 5.96
CA ASP A 105 17.18 11.03 4.58
C ASP A 105 18.29 9.99 4.33
N ALA A 106 19.09 9.68 5.34
CA ALA A 106 20.18 8.70 5.23
C ALA A 106 19.63 7.29 4.92
N SER A 107 18.65 6.81 5.68
CA SER A 107 18.08 5.47 5.49
C SER A 107 17.42 5.30 4.11
N PHE A 108 16.72 6.33 3.63
CA PHE A 108 16.17 6.34 2.27
C PHE A 108 17.26 6.22 1.20
N ARG A 109 18.36 6.98 1.37
CA ARG A 109 19.51 6.93 0.45
C ARG A 109 20.21 5.57 0.49
N ASP A 110 20.39 4.99 1.67
CA ASP A 110 21.03 3.68 1.82
C ASP A 110 20.20 2.59 1.14
N LEU A 111 18.88 2.59 1.33
CA LEU A 111 17.97 1.73 0.60
C LEU A 111 18.09 1.94 -0.90
N TRP A 112 17.94 3.19 -1.37
CA TRP A 112 17.95 3.50 -2.80
C TRP A 112 19.27 3.12 -3.48
N ASN A 113 20.41 3.44 -2.85
CA ASN A 113 21.73 3.10 -3.35
C ASN A 113 21.96 1.58 -3.34
N GLY A 114 21.46 0.88 -2.31
CA GLY A 114 21.58 -0.57 -2.21
C GLY A 114 20.69 -1.34 -3.20
N LEU A 115 19.59 -0.75 -3.66
CA LEU A 115 18.84 -1.28 -4.81
C LEU A 115 19.63 -1.12 -6.11
N GLY A 116 20.37 -0.01 -6.26
CA GLY A 116 21.30 0.20 -7.37
C GLY A 116 20.64 0.03 -8.75
N ASP A 117 21.29 -0.73 -9.62
CA ASP A 117 20.83 -0.95 -11.01
C ASP A 117 19.58 -1.83 -11.11
N SER A 118 19.19 -2.54 -10.03
CA SER A 118 17.98 -3.38 -10.06
C SER A 118 16.70 -2.57 -10.26
N ILE A 119 16.72 -1.26 -9.97
CA ILE A 119 15.64 -0.31 -10.27
C ILE A 119 15.35 -0.19 -11.78
N ASP A 120 16.33 -0.47 -12.65
CA ASP A 120 16.12 -0.37 -14.09
C ASP A 120 15.17 -1.46 -14.64
N ASN A 121 14.89 -2.50 -13.84
CA ASN A 121 13.97 -3.58 -14.20
C ASN A 121 12.50 -3.25 -13.89
N VAL A 122 12.22 -2.20 -13.11
CA VAL A 122 10.84 -1.82 -12.78
C VAL A 122 10.33 -0.67 -13.65
N ARG A 123 9.03 -0.69 -13.91
CA ARG A 123 8.31 0.33 -14.70
C ARG A 123 7.81 1.47 -13.83
N LEU A 124 7.73 1.28 -12.52
CA LEU A 124 7.20 2.24 -11.56
C LEU A 124 7.95 2.14 -10.22
N VAL A 125 8.46 3.27 -9.74
CA VAL A 125 8.84 3.48 -8.34
C VAL A 125 7.74 4.32 -7.69
N ALA A 126 7.20 3.81 -6.60
CA ALA A 126 6.29 4.53 -5.76
C ALA A 126 6.93 4.81 -4.41
N VAL A 127 6.78 6.04 -3.90
CA VAL A 127 7.26 6.45 -2.59
C VAL A 127 6.06 6.83 -1.73
N SER A 128 5.83 6.05 -0.69
CA SER A 128 4.74 6.19 0.28
C SER A 128 5.23 6.95 1.50
N PHE A 129 4.64 8.13 1.77
CA PHE A 129 5.11 9.03 2.82
C PHE A 129 3.95 9.72 3.55
N PRO A 130 4.12 10.04 4.85
CA PRO A 130 3.09 10.68 5.65
C PRO A 130 2.98 12.17 5.36
N ASP A 131 1.89 12.78 5.84
CA ASP A 131 1.78 14.24 5.93
C ASP A 131 2.72 14.77 7.04
N LEU A 132 3.87 15.28 6.61
CA LEU A 132 4.88 15.91 7.49
C LEU A 132 4.62 17.41 7.69
N ARG A 133 3.45 17.92 7.28
CA ARG A 133 3.10 19.34 7.33
C ARG A 133 4.13 20.17 6.57
N ASP A 134 4.69 21.19 7.20
CA ASP A 134 5.58 22.18 6.60
C ASP A 134 6.88 21.59 6.03
N SER A 135 7.34 20.43 6.53
CA SER A 135 8.56 19.78 6.02
C SER A 135 8.31 18.80 4.86
N THR A 136 7.04 18.57 4.46
CA THR A 136 6.69 17.57 3.45
C THR A 136 7.43 17.78 2.14
N ILE A 137 7.35 18.98 1.56
CA ILE A 137 7.95 19.26 0.24
C ILE A 137 9.48 19.17 0.30
N SER A 138 10.09 19.64 1.40
CA SER A 138 11.54 19.52 1.61
C SER A 138 11.98 18.06 1.64
N ALA A 139 11.27 17.21 2.40
CA ALA A 139 11.53 15.78 2.46
C ALA A 139 11.36 15.11 1.09
N MET A 140 10.26 15.41 0.38
CA MET A 140 10.04 14.92 -0.99
C MET A 140 11.19 15.30 -1.94
N ASN A 141 11.66 16.55 -1.87
CA ASN A 141 12.78 17.02 -2.70
C ASN A 141 14.11 16.35 -2.35
N ALA A 142 14.36 16.06 -1.08
CA ALA A 142 15.55 15.31 -0.65
C ALA A 142 15.54 13.89 -1.23
N MET A 143 14.42 13.17 -1.06
CA MET A 143 14.23 11.82 -1.61
C MET A 143 14.34 11.82 -3.14
N TYR A 144 13.67 12.76 -3.81
CA TYR A 144 13.78 12.89 -5.27
C TYR A 144 15.21 13.20 -5.71
N SER A 145 15.96 13.98 -4.94
CA SER A 145 17.35 14.29 -5.25
C SER A 145 18.26 13.06 -5.13
N ALA A 146 17.95 12.13 -4.23
CA ALA A 146 18.62 10.83 -4.17
C ALA A 146 18.25 9.95 -5.38
N MET A 147 16.98 9.96 -5.79
CA MET A 147 16.49 9.11 -6.88
C MET A 147 16.86 9.59 -8.28
N LYS A 148 16.91 10.91 -8.52
CA LYS A 148 16.89 11.49 -9.88
C LYS A 148 18.00 11.03 -10.83
N ALA A 149 19.13 10.54 -10.32
CA ALA A 149 20.27 10.17 -11.14
C ALA A 149 20.07 8.84 -11.91
N ASN A 150 19.34 7.90 -11.31
CA ASN A 150 19.09 6.55 -11.82
C ASN A 150 17.60 6.21 -11.91
N LEU A 151 16.70 7.13 -11.56
CA LEU A 151 15.26 6.97 -11.78
C LEU A 151 14.90 7.12 -13.26
N ARG A 152 14.81 5.99 -13.97
CA ARG A 152 14.47 5.92 -15.41
C ARG A 152 13.02 5.57 -15.70
N CYS A 153 12.26 5.20 -14.68
CA CYS A 153 10.87 4.74 -14.78
C CYS A 153 9.89 5.78 -14.21
N PHE A 154 8.59 5.45 -14.17
CA PHE A 154 7.61 6.37 -13.61
C PHE A 154 7.81 6.56 -12.10
N ASN A 155 7.63 7.79 -11.63
CA ASN A 155 7.63 8.11 -10.20
C ASN A 155 6.22 8.42 -9.70
N LEU A 156 5.80 7.73 -8.65
CA LEU A 156 4.51 7.91 -8.00
C LEU A 156 4.70 8.28 -6.53
N TRP A 157 4.18 9.43 -6.15
CA TRP A 157 4.11 9.87 -4.76
C TRP A 157 2.79 9.40 -4.15
N GLN A 158 2.86 8.41 -3.27
CA GLN A 158 1.74 7.87 -2.53
C GLN A 158 1.55 8.67 -1.23
N LEU A 159 0.41 9.34 -1.15
CA LEU A 159 0.03 10.19 -0.03
C LEU A 159 -0.65 9.32 1.03
N ASP A 160 0.15 8.76 1.95
CA ASP A 160 -0.34 7.92 3.06
C ASP A 160 -1.08 8.74 4.13
N GLY A 161 -1.04 10.07 4.03
CA GLY A 161 -1.80 10.96 4.90
C GLY A 161 -1.36 10.82 6.36
N ARG A 162 -2.34 10.73 7.28
CA ARG A 162 -2.05 10.56 8.70
C ARG A 162 -1.74 9.08 9.01
N PRO A 163 -0.65 8.78 9.74
CA PRO A 163 -0.32 7.42 10.14
C PRO A 163 -1.50 6.69 10.82
N MET A 164 -1.68 5.41 10.48
CA MET A 164 -2.81 4.55 10.81
C MET A 164 -3.45 4.82 12.21
N SER A 165 -4.50 5.64 12.26
CA SER A 165 -5.26 5.92 13.48
C SER A 165 -6.37 4.89 13.76
N GLY A 166 -6.55 3.92 12.87
CA GLY A 166 -7.70 3.00 12.88
C GLY A 166 -9.01 3.62 12.40
N ASP A 167 -9.06 4.95 12.17
CA ASP A 167 -10.22 5.63 11.59
C ASP A 167 -10.24 5.42 10.07
N ILE A 168 -11.28 4.73 9.59
CA ILE A 168 -11.57 4.53 8.16
C ILE A 168 -12.76 5.38 7.69
N GLY A 169 -13.26 6.26 8.55
CA GLY A 169 -14.47 7.06 8.35
C GLY A 169 -14.24 8.37 7.57
N ARG A 170 -15.25 9.24 7.60
CA ARG A 170 -15.24 10.52 6.85
C ARG A 170 -14.11 11.47 7.26
N GLY A 171 -13.67 11.41 8.53
CA GLY A 171 -12.58 12.24 9.05
C GLY A 171 -11.27 12.00 8.29
N ALA A 172 -10.87 10.73 8.17
CA ALA A 172 -9.67 10.31 7.45
C ALA A 172 -9.65 10.78 5.99
N THR A 173 -10.78 10.69 5.28
CA THR A 173 -10.87 11.17 3.89
C THR A 173 -10.71 12.67 3.74
N ARG A 174 -11.23 13.45 4.69
CA ARG A 174 -11.09 14.91 4.67
C ARG A 174 -9.62 15.33 4.80
N GLU A 175 -8.87 14.67 5.69
CA GLU A 175 -7.43 14.89 5.86
C GLU A 175 -6.66 14.50 4.60
N ALA A 176 -6.93 13.32 4.03
CA ALA A 176 -6.30 12.86 2.78
C ALA A 176 -6.52 13.84 1.62
N ILE A 177 -7.73 14.37 1.45
CA ILE A 177 -8.04 15.38 0.42
C ILE A 177 -7.35 16.72 0.70
N SER A 178 -7.25 17.11 1.97
CA SER A 178 -6.54 18.35 2.36
C SER A 178 -5.06 18.25 2.00
N PHE A 179 -4.43 17.13 2.33
CA PHE A 179 -3.03 16.87 2.01
C PHE A 179 -2.77 16.85 0.50
N ALA A 180 -3.64 16.16 -0.24
CA ALA A 180 -3.64 16.15 -1.69
C ALA A 180 -3.79 17.56 -2.30
N SER A 181 -4.68 18.39 -1.75
CA SER A 181 -4.89 19.76 -2.20
C SER A 181 -3.66 20.63 -1.98
N TYR A 182 -2.99 20.50 -0.83
CA TYR A 182 -1.76 21.21 -0.53
C TYR A 182 -0.67 20.89 -1.56
N LEU A 183 -0.37 19.60 -1.76
CA LEU A 183 0.67 19.18 -2.70
C LEU A 183 0.31 19.46 -4.17
N ALA A 184 -0.95 19.35 -4.56
CA ALA A 184 -1.37 19.68 -5.93
C ALA A 184 -1.15 21.15 -6.28
N THR A 185 -1.16 22.06 -5.29
CA THR A 185 -0.95 23.50 -5.48
C THR A 185 0.50 23.96 -5.25
N ALA A 186 1.34 23.09 -4.68
CA ALA A 186 2.74 23.38 -4.42
C ALA A 186 3.56 23.45 -5.72
N ARG A 187 4.30 24.54 -5.91
CA ARG A 187 5.11 24.78 -7.11
C ARG A 187 6.50 24.14 -7.05
N ASP A 188 7.00 23.94 -5.84
CA ASP A 188 8.36 23.51 -5.50
C ASP A 188 8.43 22.01 -5.18
N ARG A 189 7.34 21.26 -5.33
CA ARG A 189 7.35 19.80 -5.17
C ARG A 189 8.15 19.12 -6.27
N PRO A 190 8.76 17.95 -6.01
CA PRO A 190 9.44 17.20 -7.05
C PRO A 190 8.48 16.64 -8.10
N LYS A 191 9.05 16.24 -9.24
CA LYS A 191 8.32 15.61 -10.35
C LYS A 191 7.78 14.24 -9.92
N GLY A 192 6.64 13.87 -10.51
CA GLY A 192 5.97 12.60 -10.28
C GLY A 192 4.46 12.74 -10.18
N PHE A 193 3.77 11.63 -10.40
CA PHE A 193 2.33 11.50 -10.21
C PHE A 193 1.99 11.54 -8.73
N LEU A 194 0.78 12.00 -8.38
CA LEU A 194 0.29 11.99 -7.01
C LEU A 194 -0.86 10.98 -6.89
N GLN A 195 -0.84 10.12 -5.87
CA GLN A 195 -1.94 9.20 -5.57
C GLN A 195 -2.32 9.29 -4.10
N LEU A 196 -3.62 9.40 -3.79
CA LEU A 196 -4.06 9.24 -2.39
C LEU A 196 -3.98 7.76 -2.05
N ALA A 197 -3.25 7.42 -1.00
CA ALA A 197 -3.06 6.03 -0.56
C ALA A 197 -3.60 5.78 0.85
N GLY A 198 -3.51 6.77 1.75
CA GLY A 198 -4.04 6.69 3.09
C GLY A 198 -5.36 7.44 3.30
N GLY A 199 -6.19 6.92 4.22
CA GLY A 199 -7.47 7.53 4.59
C GLY A 199 -8.56 7.50 3.50
N THR A 200 -8.38 6.65 2.47
CA THR A 200 -9.29 6.55 1.33
C THR A 200 -10.48 5.63 1.61
N ASN A 201 -11.68 6.04 1.17
CA ASN A 201 -12.92 5.28 1.29
C ASN A 201 -13.97 5.75 0.26
N ALA A 202 -15.22 5.32 0.39
CA ALA A 202 -16.33 5.70 -0.50
C ALA A 202 -16.49 7.21 -0.75
N HIS A 203 -16.07 8.07 0.19
CA HIS A 203 -16.21 9.52 0.07
C HIS A 203 -15.06 10.20 -0.67
N THR A 204 -13.95 9.49 -0.92
CA THR A 204 -12.72 10.08 -1.46
C THR A 204 -12.93 10.65 -2.86
N VAL A 205 -13.61 9.91 -3.73
CA VAL A 205 -13.83 10.37 -5.12
C VAL A 205 -14.70 11.61 -5.17
N GLU A 206 -15.83 11.60 -4.45
CA GLU A 206 -16.73 12.76 -4.37
C GLU A 206 -16.00 13.99 -3.80
N GLY A 207 -15.17 13.79 -2.78
CA GLY A 207 -14.41 14.87 -2.16
C GLY A 207 -13.32 15.45 -3.08
N LEU A 208 -12.60 14.61 -3.82
CA LEU A 208 -11.64 15.06 -4.85
C LEU A 208 -12.36 15.84 -5.97
N LYS A 209 -13.57 15.41 -6.38
CA LYS A 209 -14.41 16.13 -7.36
C LYS A 209 -14.80 17.52 -6.85
N LYS A 210 -15.29 17.62 -5.60
CA LYS A 210 -15.64 18.91 -4.97
C LYS A 210 -14.47 19.88 -4.92
N ARG A 211 -13.25 19.37 -4.77
CA ARG A 211 -12.00 20.16 -4.77
C ARG A 211 -11.38 20.36 -6.15
N ARG A 212 -11.99 19.82 -7.21
CA ARG A 212 -11.49 19.86 -8.59
C ARG A 212 -10.07 19.29 -8.74
N LEU A 213 -9.74 18.29 -7.91
CA LEU A 213 -8.42 17.64 -7.89
C LEU A 213 -8.29 16.49 -8.88
N PHE A 214 -9.40 16.03 -9.45
CA PHE A 214 -9.39 15.22 -10.67
C PHE A 214 -9.52 16.16 -11.87
N GLN A 215 -8.42 16.52 -12.53
CA GLN A 215 -8.51 16.95 -13.92
C GLN A 215 -7.40 16.23 -14.69
N THR A 216 -7.80 15.21 -15.43
CA THR A 216 -7.04 14.75 -16.58
C THR A 216 -7.13 15.88 -17.59
N LYS A 217 -6.13 16.76 -17.66
CA LYS A 217 -6.04 17.65 -18.83
C LYS A 217 -5.83 16.70 -20.01
N THR A 218 -6.79 16.66 -20.92
CA THR A 218 -6.76 15.82 -22.12
C THR A 218 -5.44 16.09 -22.84
N MET A 219 -4.55 15.09 -22.91
CA MET A 219 -3.28 15.18 -23.64
C MET A 219 -3.45 15.16 -25.17
N PHE A 220 -4.62 15.58 -25.68
CA PHE A 220 -5.03 15.45 -27.07
C PHE A 220 -5.49 16.78 -27.68
N ASP A 221 -4.85 17.89 -27.32
CA ASP A 221 -5.09 19.14 -28.04
C ASP A 221 -3.86 20.05 -28.05
N GLU A 222 -2.72 19.54 -28.52
CA GLU A 222 -1.74 20.38 -29.22
C GLU A 222 -1.21 19.58 -30.44
N SER A 223 -1.36 20.21 -31.59
CA SER A 223 -1.08 19.77 -32.97
C SER A 223 0.12 18.84 -33.17
N TYR A 224 -0.13 17.79 -33.96
CA TYR A 224 0.85 17.01 -34.70
C TYR A 224 1.86 17.92 -35.42
N ASP A 225 3.11 17.90 -34.98
CA ASP A 225 4.26 18.04 -35.87
C ASP A 225 5.29 16.98 -35.48
N GLY A 226 5.74 16.21 -36.47
CA GLY A 226 6.52 15.01 -36.27
C GLY A 226 8.00 15.33 -36.18
N SER A 227 8.61 15.12 -35.01
CA SER A 227 10.03 14.75 -34.91
C SER A 227 10.38 14.22 -33.52
N GLU A 228 10.99 13.04 -33.51
CA GLU A 228 11.92 12.46 -32.54
C GLU A 228 12.19 13.20 -31.21
N HIS A 229 11.70 12.63 -30.11
CA HIS A 229 12.46 12.23 -28.91
C HIS A 229 11.46 11.95 -27.77
N LEU A 230 11.58 10.79 -27.13
CA LEU A 230 10.81 10.40 -25.94
C LEU A 230 11.30 11.17 -24.68
N HIS A 231 11.51 12.48 -24.80
CA HIS A 231 11.94 13.35 -23.71
C HIS A 231 10.85 14.38 -23.41
N SER A 232 10.52 14.49 -22.13
CA SER A 232 9.67 15.51 -21.52
C SER A 232 8.17 15.41 -21.82
N VAL A 233 7.53 14.38 -21.25
CA VAL A 233 6.15 14.58 -20.76
C VAL A 233 6.25 15.62 -19.64
N SER A 234 5.99 16.88 -20.00
CA SER A 234 6.00 18.02 -19.09
C SER A 234 4.99 17.78 -17.97
N SER A 235 5.48 17.33 -16.80
CA SER A 235 4.68 17.00 -15.62
C SER A 235 4.17 18.24 -14.86
N SER A 236 4.13 19.40 -15.51
CA SER A 236 3.87 20.70 -14.87
C SER A 236 2.48 20.84 -14.27
N HIS A 237 1.55 19.91 -14.56
CA HIS A 237 0.18 19.93 -14.04
C HIS A 237 -0.35 18.54 -13.63
N ALA A 238 0.45 17.68 -13.00
CA ALA A 238 -0.07 16.41 -12.48
C ALA A 238 -0.99 16.65 -11.27
N LEU A 239 -2.28 16.82 -11.55
CA LEU A 239 -3.38 16.65 -10.61
C LEU A 239 -3.48 15.19 -10.19
N ILE A 240 -4.15 14.92 -9.06
CA ILE A 240 -4.24 13.60 -8.44
C ILE A 240 -4.54 12.52 -9.49
N SER A 241 -3.57 11.64 -9.70
CA SER A 241 -3.49 10.69 -10.82
C SER A 241 -4.05 9.31 -10.46
N GLY A 242 -4.41 9.12 -9.18
CA GLY A 242 -5.04 7.88 -8.72
C GLY A 242 -5.47 7.92 -7.26
N VAL A 243 -6.20 6.89 -6.87
CA VAL A 243 -6.60 6.60 -5.49
C VAL A 243 -6.38 5.12 -5.24
N ALA A 244 -5.65 4.77 -4.18
CA ALA A 244 -5.54 3.40 -3.71
C ALA A 244 -6.59 3.15 -2.62
N PHE A 245 -7.33 2.03 -2.69
CA PHE A 245 -8.40 1.69 -1.75
C PHE A 245 -8.03 0.53 -0.82
N GLY A 246 -6.83 0.48 -0.25
CA GLY A 246 -6.33 -0.71 0.47
C GLY A 246 -7.31 -1.31 1.50
N GLY A 247 -7.45 -0.68 2.67
CA GLY A 247 -8.33 -1.19 3.74
C GLY A 247 -9.82 -1.18 3.40
N TYR A 248 -10.26 -0.17 2.64
CA TYR A 248 -11.66 -0.01 2.25
C TYR A 248 -12.11 -1.07 1.23
N ALA A 249 -11.29 -1.37 0.21
CA ALA A 249 -11.58 -2.44 -0.75
C ALA A 249 -11.69 -3.79 -0.05
N ARG A 250 -10.82 -4.07 0.93
CA ARG A 250 -10.94 -5.28 1.76
C ARG A 250 -12.27 -5.35 2.52
N LYS A 251 -12.80 -4.22 2.98
CA LYS A 251 -14.11 -4.19 3.65
C LYS A 251 -15.26 -4.45 2.68
N VAL A 252 -15.15 -3.97 1.44
CA VAL A 252 -16.15 -4.18 0.39
C VAL A 252 -16.13 -5.63 -0.07
N VAL A 253 -15.00 -6.10 -0.60
CA VAL A 253 -14.83 -7.47 -1.13
C VAL A 253 -14.93 -8.53 -0.04
N GLY A 254 -14.46 -8.21 1.18
CA GLY A 254 -14.50 -9.12 2.31
C GLY A 254 -15.91 -9.55 2.72
N ARG A 255 -16.97 -8.80 2.35
CA ARG A 255 -18.36 -9.23 2.59
C ARG A 255 -18.73 -10.45 1.74
N VAL A 256 -18.36 -10.40 0.46
CA VAL A 256 -18.54 -11.52 -0.49
C VAL A 256 -17.70 -12.72 -0.04
N LEU A 257 -16.45 -12.47 0.39
CA LEU A 257 -15.61 -13.55 0.91
C LEU A 257 -16.15 -14.18 2.19
N SER A 258 -16.84 -13.41 3.04
CA SER A 258 -17.42 -13.92 4.30
C SER A 258 -18.73 -14.68 4.09
N SER A 259 -19.41 -14.53 2.95
CA SER A 259 -20.60 -15.32 2.63
C SER A 259 -20.27 -16.70 2.07
N LEU A 260 -19.02 -16.92 1.64
CA LEU A 260 -18.53 -18.25 1.28
C LEU A 260 -18.65 -19.17 2.50
N ARG A 261 -19.24 -20.35 2.27
CA ARG A 261 -19.27 -21.45 3.24
C ARG A 261 -18.38 -22.58 2.73
N PRO A 262 -17.04 -22.51 2.95
CA PRO A 262 -16.17 -23.61 2.59
C PRO A 262 -16.52 -24.84 3.42
N GLU A 263 -16.71 -25.99 2.78
CA GLU A 263 -16.92 -27.26 3.50
C GLU A 263 -15.65 -27.70 4.28
N ASP A 264 -14.44 -27.34 3.79
CA ASP A 264 -13.15 -27.78 4.36
C ASP A 264 -12.26 -26.65 4.91
N GLY A 265 -12.82 -25.47 5.22
CA GLY A 265 -12.09 -24.37 5.88
C GLY A 265 -11.01 -23.65 5.03
N ARG A 266 -10.82 -24.03 3.77
CA ARG A 266 -10.02 -23.29 2.78
C ARG A 266 -10.78 -23.19 1.46
N ALA A 267 -11.43 -22.05 1.20
CA ALA A 267 -12.01 -21.76 -0.11
C ALA A 267 -11.05 -20.91 -0.94
N ALA A 268 -10.60 -21.44 -2.07
CA ALA A 268 -10.16 -20.63 -3.19
C ALA A 268 -11.44 -20.05 -3.85
N ILE A 269 -11.55 -18.71 -3.94
CA ILE A 269 -12.74 -18.05 -4.51
C ILE A 269 -12.97 -18.48 -5.97
N GLU A 270 -11.91 -18.87 -6.66
CA GLU A 270 -11.89 -19.42 -8.01
C GLU A 270 -12.76 -20.67 -8.16
N ASN A 271 -13.02 -21.40 -7.07
CA ASN A 271 -13.90 -22.56 -7.06
C ASN A 271 -15.40 -22.21 -6.90
N TYR A 272 -15.72 -20.93 -6.71
CA TYR A 272 -17.09 -20.43 -6.49
C TYR A 272 -17.42 -19.34 -7.50
N PRO A 273 -17.77 -19.70 -8.76
CA PRO A 273 -17.92 -18.74 -9.86
C PRO A 273 -18.84 -17.57 -9.55
N ASP A 274 -19.98 -17.80 -8.89
CA ASP A 274 -20.94 -16.74 -8.54
C ASP A 274 -20.32 -15.71 -7.58
N HIS A 275 -19.59 -16.17 -6.56
CA HIS A 275 -18.91 -15.30 -5.60
C HIS A 275 -17.73 -14.58 -6.24
N LEU A 276 -17.01 -15.24 -7.15
CA LEU A 276 -15.94 -14.61 -7.92
C LEU A 276 -16.48 -13.45 -8.77
N VAL A 277 -17.59 -13.67 -9.47
CA VAL A 277 -18.25 -12.65 -10.27
C VAL A 277 -18.76 -11.50 -9.40
N GLU A 278 -19.36 -11.80 -8.24
CA GLU A 278 -19.81 -10.78 -7.29
C GLU A 278 -18.63 -9.95 -6.74
N ALA A 279 -17.55 -10.61 -6.31
CA ALA A 279 -16.34 -9.95 -5.82
C ALA A 279 -15.69 -9.07 -6.90
N LEU A 280 -15.67 -9.53 -8.16
CA LEU A 280 -15.20 -8.76 -9.29
C LEU A 280 -16.11 -7.55 -9.56
N THR A 281 -17.43 -7.73 -9.50
CA THR A 281 -18.42 -6.66 -9.71
C THR A 281 -18.25 -5.55 -8.68
N GLU A 282 -18.15 -5.91 -7.40
CA GLU A 282 -17.91 -4.96 -6.30
C GLU A 282 -16.56 -4.24 -6.45
N SER A 283 -15.51 -4.98 -6.85
CA SER A 283 -14.19 -4.40 -7.10
C SER A 283 -14.21 -3.41 -8.27
N LEU A 284 -14.89 -3.75 -9.36
CA LEU A 284 -15.05 -2.91 -10.54
C LEU A 284 -15.87 -1.66 -10.23
N ALA A 285 -16.96 -1.78 -9.45
CA ALA A 285 -17.75 -0.64 -9.02
C ALA A 285 -16.90 0.35 -8.20
N LEU A 286 -16.06 -0.17 -7.29
CA LEU A 286 -15.17 0.65 -6.48
C LEU A 286 -14.17 1.43 -7.34
N VAL A 287 -13.41 0.75 -8.21
CA VAL A 287 -12.39 1.43 -9.03
C VAL A 287 -12.99 2.21 -10.20
N GLY A 288 -14.18 1.84 -10.67
CA GLY A 288 -14.92 2.52 -11.72
C GLY A 288 -15.23 3.97 -11.37
N SER A 289 -15.46 4.26 -10.09
CA SER A 289 -15.64 5.63 -9.59
C SER A 289 -14.44 6.56 -9.90
N VAL A 290 -13.24 5.99 -10.02
CA VAL A 290 -11.99 6.69 -10.40
C VAL A 290 -11.76 6.63 -11.91
N LYS A 291 -11.98 5.48 -12.55
CA LYS A 291 -11.68 5.24 -13.98
C LYS A 291 -12.70 5.87 -14.94
N CYS A 292 -13.97 5.98 -14.55
CA CYS A 292 -15.05 6.54 -15.40
C CYS A 292 -15.09 8.08 -15.37
N TYR A 293 -13.94 8.74 -15.12
CA TYR A 293 -13.83 10.18 -15.23
C TYR A 293 -13.60 10.56 -16.70
N GLY A 294 -14.63 11.10 -17.36
CA GLY A 294 -14.59 11.50 -18.76
C GLY A 294 -15.80 11.10 -19.62
N LYS A 295 -16.89 10.56 -19.02
CA LYS A 295 -18.21 10.51 -19.67
C LYS A 295 -19.16 11.48 -18.99
#